data_AF-A0A956RTX4-F1
#
_entry.id   AF-A0A956RTX4-F1
#
_cell.length_a   1.000
_cell.length_b   1.000
_cell.length_c   1.000
_cell.angle_alpha   90.00
_cell.angle_beta   90.00
_cell.angle_gamma   90.00
#
_symmetry.space_group_name_H-M   'P 1'
#
loop_
_entity.id
_entity.type
_entity.pdbx_description
1 polymer ?
#
loop_
_entity_poly.entity_id
_entity_poly.type
_entity_poly.pdbx_seq_one_letter_code
_entity_poly.pdbx_strand_id
1 'polypeptide(L)'
;MSDIHRRGQALVEYSLILSLVAIVLIAVFMALSSRISSMVDALIGVLAENGVHATWIPETPSNPYQTNFEDFQSRIMDYYDNHGSWPSKKSPKNFTSIGLDPADWSDPIDGIIWTPKGNKVNLQNANGDDIQIYVNDLNGNTLHLYDGWKIICPMTDTTCYYKKVEPGNEVDITTIQAVQE
;
A
#
# COMPACT_ATOMS: atom_id res chain seq x y z
N MET A 1 -18.39 54.71 11.80
CA MET A 1 -18.08 53.46 12.53
C MET A 1 -19.14 52.36 12.23
N SER A 2 -19.53 52.20 10.95
CA SER A 2 -20.63 51.32 10.50
C SER A 2 -20.22 50.31 9.41
N ASP A 3 -18.99 50.39 8.90
CA ASP A 3 -18.55 49.60 7.73
C ASP A 3 -17.86 48.27 8.09
N ILE A 4 -17.41 48.11 9.34
CA ILE A 4 -16.69 46.90 9.78
C ILE A 4 -17.66 45.73 10.01
N HIS A 5 -18.91 46.00 10.39
CA HIS A 5 -19.93 44.95 10.62
C HIS A 5 -20.45 44.29 9.32
N ARG A 6 -20.50 45.02 8.19
CA ARG A 6 -20.99 44.45 6.92
C ARG A 6 -19.99 43.48 6.26
N ARG A 7 -18.70 43.65 6.50
CA ARG A 7 -17.65 42.78 5.92
C ARG A 7 -17.54 41.42 6.62
N GLY A 8 -17.84 41.36 7.92
CA GLY A 8 -17.81 40.10 8.68
C GLY A 8 -18.95 39.15 8.31
N GLN A 9 -20.14 39.68 8.03
CA GLN A 9 -21.31 38.86 7.71
C GLN A 9 -21.19 38.18 6.33
N ALA A 10 -20.64 38.88 5.33
CA ALA A 10 -20.43 38.31 4.00
C ALA A 10 -19.48 37.12 4.03
N LEU A 11 -18.39 37.17 4.81
CA LEU A 11 -17.42 36.08 4.91
C LEU A 11 -18.04 34.81 5.53
N VAL A 12 -18.91 34.96 6.52
CA VAL A 12 -19.61 33.83 7.15
C VAL A 12 -20.56 33.17 6.14
N GLU A 13 -21.33 33.97 5.39
CA GLU A 13 -22.25 33.46 4.37
C GLU A 13 -21.52 32.69 3.25
N TYR A 14 -20.39 33.21 2.73
CA TYR A 14 -19.60 32.50 1.72
C TYR A 14 -18.97 31.20 2.26
N SER A 15 -18.50 31.20 3.51
CA SER A 15 -17.94 29.99 4.12
C SER A 15 -18.98 28.88 4.25
N LEU A 16 -20.21 29.24 4.61
CA LEU A 16 -21.31 28.30 4.80
C LEU A 16 -21.79 27.72 3.45
N ILE A 17 -21.84 28.53 2.40
CA ILE A 17 -22.14 28.07 1.04
C ILE A 17 -21.06 27.12 0.53
N LEU A 18 -19.78 27.45 0.71
CA LEU A 18 -18.66 26.60 0.29
C LEU A 18 -18.65 25.24 1.00
N SER A 19 -18.88 25.24 2.33
CA SER A 19 -18.99 23.99 3.09
C SER A 19 -20.15 23.12 2.61
N LEU A 20 -21.29 23.73 2.31
CA LEU A 20 -22.45 22.99 1.80
C LEU A 20 -22.17 22.38 0.41
N VAL A 21 -21.53 23.14 -0.49
CA VAL A 21 -21.12 22.64 -1.80
C VAL A 21 -20.13 21.47 -1.67
N ALA A 22 -19.13 21.57 -0.78
CA ALA A 22 -18.17 20.49 -0.56
C ALA A 22 -18.84 19.20 -0.06
N ILE A 23 -19.78 19.30 0.88
CA ILE A 23 -20.53 18.15 1.40
C ILE A 23 -21.36 17.49 0.29
N VAL A 24 -22.04 18.28 -0.55
CA VAL A 24 -22.80 17.76 -1.69
C VAL A 24 -21.89 17.05 -2.68
N LEU A 25 -20.72 17.62 -3.00
CA LEU A 25 -19.76 16.98 -3.91
C LEU A 25 -19.25 15.65 -3.35
N ILE A 26 -18.89 15.57 -2.07
CA ILE A 26 -18.43 14.33 -1.43
C ILE A 26 -19.56 13.28 -1.45
N ALA A 27 -20.79 13.66 -1.12
CA ALA A 27 -21.95 12.77 -1.16
C ALA A 27 -22.23 12.24 -2.58
N VAL A 28 -22.14 13.10 -3.59
CA VAL A 28 -22.27 12.72 -5.00
C VAL A 28 -21.13 11.78 -5.42
N PHE A 29 -19.90 12.03 -4.98
CA PHE A 29 -18.75 11.16 -5.28
C PHE A 29 -18.91 9.77 -4.64
N MET A 30 -19.39 9.68 -3.40
CA MET A 30 -19.68 8.42 -2.72
C MET A 30 -20.86 7.66 -3.36
N ALA A 31 -21.90 8.37 -3.81
CA ALA A 31 -23.03 7.77 -4.49
C ALA A 31 -22.67 7.29 -5.91
N LEU A 32 -21.77 7.99 -6.59
CA LEU A 32 -21.26 7.59 -7.90
C LEU A 32 -20.24 6.45 -7.80
N SER A 33 -19.37 6.43 -6.78
CA SER A 33 -18.34 5.39 -6.65
C SER A 33 -18.96 3.99 -6.53
N SER A 34 -19.99 3.83 -5.69
CA SER A 34 -20.73 2.58 -5.55
C SER A 34 -21.47 2.16 -6.83
N ARG A 35 -21.94 3.13 -7.62
CA ARG A 35 -22.60 2.86 -8.91
C ARG A 35 -21.60 2.46 -9.98
N ILE A 36 -20.42 3.07 -10.03
CA ILE A 36 -19.36 2.72 -10.99
C ILE A 36 -18.94 1.27 -10.80
N SER A 37 -18.72 0.80 -9.56
CA SER A 37 -18.40 -0.61 -9.29
C SER A 37 -19.50 -1.55 -9.77
N SER A 38 -20.77 -1.26 -9.45
CA SER A 38 -21.90 -2.10 -9.88
C SER A 38 -22.11 -2.13 -11.40
N MET A 39 -21.77 -1.03 -12.10
CA MET A 39 -21.86 -0.96 -13.56
C MET A 39 -20.71 -1.72 -14.22
N VAL A 40 -19.51 -1.72 -13.63
CA VAL A 40 -18.38 -2.51 -14.10
C VAL A 40 -18.66 -4.01 -13.93
N ASP A 41 -19.17 -4.44 -12.78
CA ASP A 41 -19.52 -5.85 -12.54
C ASP A 41 -20.66 -6.32 -13.46
N ALA A 42 -21.69 -5.49 -13.67
CA ALA A 42 -22.78 -5.80 -14.58
C ALA A 42 -22.31 -5.85 -16.04
N LEU A 43 -21.40 -4.96 -16.46
CA LEU A 43 -20.81 -4.98 -17.80
C LEU A 43 -19.94 -6.23 -17.99
N ILE A 44 -19.14 -6.61 -17.01
CA ILE A 44 -18.33 -7.85 -17.03
C ILE A 44 -19.24 -9.09 -17.13
N GLY A 45 -20.35 -9.12 -16.38
CA GLY A 45 -21.33 -10.20 -16.46
C GLY A 45 -21.99 -10.33 -17.84
N VAL A 46 -22.42 -9.21 -18.42
CA VAL A 46 -23.04 -9.18 -19.77
C VAL A 46 -22.04 -9.56 -20.87
N LEU A 47 -20.76 -9.20 -20.72
CA LEU A 47 -19.71 -9.58 -21.68
C LEU A 47 -19.37 -11.06 -21.60
N ALA A 48 -19.33 -11.63 -20.39
CA ALA A 48 -19.11 -13.07 -20.17
C ALA A 48 -20.25 -13.94 -20.73
N GLU A 49 -21.51 -13.48 -20.64
CA GLU A 49 -22.68 -14.19 -21.17
C GLU A 49 -22.74 -14.19 -22.71
N ASN A 50 -22.17 -13.17 -23.36
CA ASN A 50 -22.17 -13.03 -24.82
C ASN A 50 -20.95 -13.67 -25.53
N GLY A 51 -20.17 -14.49 -24.82
CA GLY A 51 -19.01 -15.18 -25.41
C GLY A 51 -17.88 -14.25 -25.85
N VAL A 52 -17.93 -12.97 -25.47
CA VAL A 52 -16.77 -12.09 -25.49
C VAL A 52 -15.95 -12.48 -24.27
N HIS A 53 -15.13 -13.52 -24.43
CA HIS A 53 -14.04 -13.78 -23.50
C HIS A 53 -13.32 -12.43 -23.35
N ALA A 54 -13.29 -11.92 -22.11
CA ALA A 54 -12.48 -10.76 -21.76
C ALA A 54 -11.16 -10.92 -22.50
N THR A 55 -10.89 -9.99 -23.43
CA THR A 55 -9.62 -9.97 -24.14
C THR A 55 -8.59 -10.10 -23.05
N TRP A 56 -7.80 -11.17 -23.08
CA TRP A 56 -6.81 -11.49 -22.06
C TRP A 56 -5.94 -10.24 -21.95
N ILE A 57 -6.26 -9.36 -20.99
CA ILE A 57 -5.34 -8.32 -20.57
C ILE A 57 -4.29 -9.19 -19.91
N PRO A 58 -3.08 -9.31 -20.47
CA PRO A 58 -2.04 -9.98 -19.73
C PRO A 58 -2.02 -9.31 -18.37
N GLU A 59 -2.29 -10.09 -17.32
CA GLU A 59 -1.94 -9.66 -15.97
C GLU A 59 -0.52 -9.14 -16.13
N THR A 60 -0.35 -7.82 -15.97
CA THR A 60 0.98 -7.22 -15.95
C THR A 60 1.76 -8.12 -15.00
N PRO A 61 2.84 -8.80 -15.44
CA PRO A 61 3.42 -9.88 -14.66
C PRO A 61 3.58 -9.38 -13.24
N SER A 62 2.80 -9.96 -12.31
CA SER A 62 2.74 -9.42 -10.96
C SER A 62 4.17 -9.48 -10.46
N ASN A 63 4.68 -8.33 -10.04
CA ASN A 63 6.01 -8.27 -9.51
C ASN A 63 6.07 -9.32 -8.36
N PRO A 64 6.94 -10.35 -8.41
CA PRO A 64 6.93 -11.43 -7.40
C PRO A 64 7.10 -10.86 -5.99
N TYR A 65 7.78 -9.73 -5.85
CA TYR A 65 7.91 -8.97 -4.62
C TYR A 65 6.58 -8.40 -4.12
N GLN A 66 5.72 -7.94 -5.02
CA GLN A 66 4.39 -7.48 -4.69
C GLN A 66 3.53 -8.63 -4.16
N THR A 67 3.56 -9.79 -4.81
CA THR A 67 2.79 -10.96 -4.34
C THR A 67 3.24 -11.42 -2.95
N ASN A 68 4.54 -11.46 -2.68
CA ASN A 68 5.06 -11.78 -1.35
C ASN A 68 4.63 -10.73 -0.31
N PHE A 69 4.70 -9.45 -0.66
CA PHE A 69 4.26 -8.37 0.22
C PHE A 69 2.76 -8.47 0.55
N GLU A 70 1.92 -8.71 -0.45
CA GLU A 70 0.47 -8.88 -0.31
C GLU A 70 0.11 -10.08 0.58
N ASP A 71 0.83 -11.21 0.43
CA ASP A 71 0.66 -12.39 1.31
C ASP A 71 1.00 -12.05 2.77
N PHE A 72 2.13 -11.40 3.03
CA PHE A 72 2.45 -10.94 4.39
C PHE A 72 1.40 -9.97 4.95
N GLN A 73 0.96 -9.02 4.14
CA GLN A 73 -0.04 -8.04 4.53
C GLN A 73 -1.35 -8.73 4.91
N SER A 74 -1.85 -9.65 4.08
CA SER A 74 -3.06 -10.42 4.35
C SER A 74 -2.93 -11.15 5.68
N ARG A 75 -1.86 -11.93 5.87
CA ARG A 75 -1.68 -12.74 7.09
C ARG A 75 -1.54 -11.91 8.36
N ILE A 76 -0.88 -10.76 8.30
CA ILE A 76 -0.74 -9.86 9.45
C ILE A 76 -2.08 -9.25 9.83
N MET A 77 -2.88 -8.83 8.82
CA MET A 77 -4.23 -8.30 9.04
C MET A 77 -5.16 -9.38 9.59
N ASP A 78 -5.16 -10.57 8.99
CA ASP A 78 -5.94 -11.72 9.48
C ASP A 78 -5.60 -12.06 10.93
N TYR A 79 -4.31 -12.01 11.30
CA TYR A 79 -3.91 -12.23 12.69
C TYR A 79 -4.53 -11.16 13.62
N TYR A 80 -4.46 -9.89 13.23
CA TYR A 80 -5.00 -8.79 14.02
C TYR A 80 -6.51 -8.92 14.19
N ASP A 81 -7.24 -9.21 13.11
CA ASP A 81 -8.70 -9.34 13.13
C ASP A 81 -9.16 -10.50 14.03
N ASN A 82 -8.40 -11.60 14.06
CA ASN A 82 -8.70 -12.77 14.88
C ASN A 82 -8.29 -12.65 16.36
N HIS A 83 -7.30 -11.82 16.69
CA HIS A 83 -6.71 -11.76 18.04
C HIS A 83 -6.86 -10.40 18.73
N GLY A 84 -7.28 -9.36 18.02
CA GLY A 84 -7.33 -7.98 18.51
C GLY A 84 -5.97 -7.38 18.84
N SER A 85 -4.87 -7.98 18.38
CA SER A 85 -3.50 -7.54 18.64
C SER A 85 -2.55 -7.92 17.51
N TRP A 86 -1.47 -7.17 17.35
CA TRP A 86 -0.46 -7.42 16.32
C TRP A 86 0.38 -8.68 16.61
N PRO A 87 0.88 -9.38 15.57
CA PRO A 87 1.73 -10.55 15.76
C PRO A 87 3.04 -10.21 16.47
N SER A 88 3.78 -11.24 16.87
CA SER A 88 5.08 -11.06 17.54
C SER A 88 6.03 -10.20 16.70
N LYS A 89 6.82 -9.35 17.38
CA LYS A 89 7.91 -8.57 16.76
C LYS A 89 9.25 -9.32 16.74
N LYS A 90 9.34 -10.45 17.45
CA LYS A 90 10.58 -11.21 17.69
C LYS A 90 10.62 -12.46 16.82
N SER A 91 11.74 -12.65 16.12
CA SER A 91 12.05 -13.89 15.41
C SER A 91 12.35 -15.04 16.39
N PRO A 92 11.96 -16.29 16.08
CA PRO A 92 11.19 -16.72 14.89
C PRO A 92 9.66 -16.57 15.04
N LYS A 93 9.19 -16.17 16.23
CA LYS A 93 7.75 -16.11 16.55
C LYS A 93 6.95 -15.17 15.65
N ASN A 94 7.58 -14.14 15.08
CA ASN A 94 6.96 -13.22 14.13
C ASN A 94 6.42 -13.93 12.88
N PHE A 95 7.09 -14.97 12.39
CA PHE A 95 6.63 -15.78 11.25
C PHE A 95 5.56 -16.79 11.69
N THR A 96 5.81 -17.53 12.79
CA THR A 96 4.85 -18.54 13.27
C THR A 96 3.53 -17.92 13.69
N SER A 97 3.53 -16.69 14.24
CA SER A 97 2.30 -15.98 14.59
C SER A 97 1.38 -15.81 13.39
N ILE A 98 1.92 -15.60 12.20
CA ILE A 98 1.15 -15.37 10.97
C ILE A 98 1.03 -16.65 10.11
N GLY A 99 1.26 -17.82 10.72
CA GLY A 99 1.08 -19.13 10.07
C GLY A 99 2.14 -19.50 9.05
N LEU A 100 3.33 -18.88 9.12
CA LEU A 100 4.47 -19.21 8.27
C LEU A 100 5.48 -20.09 9.01
N ASP A 101 6.18 -20.96 8.29
CA ASP A 101 7.34 -21.68 8.81
C ASP A 101 8.59 -20.78 8.72
N PRO A 102 9.23 -20.42 9.84
CA PRO A 102 10.45 -19.60 9.82
C PRO A 102 11.59 -20.18 8.97
N ALA A 103 11.64 -21.50 8.75
CA ALA A 103 12.68 -22.14 7.94
C ALA A 103 12.58 -21.71 6.46
N ASP A 104 11.36 -21.60 5.93
CA ASP A 104 11.10 -21.21 4.54
C ASP A 104 11.51 -19.76 4.24
N TRP A 105 11.69 -18.94 5.29
CA TRP A 105 12.02 -17.52 5.21
C TRP A 105 13.39 -17.20 5.82
N SER A 106 14.20 -18.23 6.06
CA SER A 106 15.55 -18.06 6.62
C SER A 106 16.57 -17.60 5.58
N ASP A 107 16.34 -17.95 4.32
CA ASP A 107 17.15 -17.54 3.18
C ASP A 107 16.51 -16.35 2.45
N PRO A 108 17.34 -15.46 1.83
CA PRO A 108 16.82 -14.40 0.96
C PRO A 108 16.05 -14.96 -0.24
N ILE A 109 14.98 -14.28 -0.62
CA ILE A 109 14.22 -14.56 -1.84
C ILE A 109 14.58 -13.48 -2.85
N ASP A 110 15.26 -13.86 -3.91
CA ASP A 110 15.82 -12.98 -4.95
C ASP A 110 16.59 -11.78 -4.36
N GLY A 111 17.49 -12.07 -3.41
CA GLY A 111 18.31 -11.05 -2.73
C GLY A 111 17.56 -10.25 -1.66
N ILE A 112 16.28 -10.51 -1.38
CA ILE A 112 15.50 -9.79 -0.37
C ILE A 112 15.29 -10.63 0.88
N ILE A 113 15.68 -10.08 2.03
CA ILE A 113 15.33 -10.61 3.35
C ILE A 113 14.00 -9.99 3.79
N TRP A 114 12.98 -10.84 3.89
CA TRP A 114 11.64 -10.47 4.35
C TRP A 114 11.53 -10.65 5.86
N THR A 115 11.00 -9.67 6.59
CA THR A 115 10.83 -9.80 8.04
C THR A 115 9.55 -9.14 8.55
N PRO A 116 8.50 -9.91 8.88
CA PRO A 116 7.33 -9.38 9.57
C PRO A 116 7.70 -8.94 10.98
N LYS A 117 7.21 -7.79 11.45
CA LYS A 117 7.49 -7.25 12.79
C LYS A 117 6.28 -6.55 13.39
N GLY A 118 5.33 -7.32 13.92
CA GLY A 118 4.08 -6.77 14.44
C GLY A 118 3.25 -6.19 13.31
N ASN A 119 2.99 -4.89 13.33
CA ASN A 119 2.12 -4.22 12.36
C ASN A 119 2.85 -3.79 11.07
N LYS A 120 3.94 -4.45 10.68
CA LYS A 120 4.72 -4.04 9.50
C LYS A 120 5.57 -5.17 8.96
N VAL A 121 5.99 -5.03 7.72
CA VAL A 121 7.01 -5.88 7.09
C VAL A 121 8.23 -5.01 6.79
N ASN A 122 9.42 -5.55 7.04
CA ASN A 122 10.66 -4.95 6.56
C ASN A 122 11.20 -5.79 5.40
N LEU A 123 11.71 -5.10 4.37
CA LEU A 123 12.46 -5.69 3.28
C LEU A 123 13.89 -5.15 3.36
N GLN A 124 14.88 -6.01 3.28
CA GLN A 124 16.30 -5.66 3.36
C GLN A 124 17.05 -6.33 2.23
N ASN A 125 18.09 -5.68 1.72
CA ASN A 125 19.03 -6.36 0.85
C ASN A 125 19.74 -7.48 1.62
N ALA A 126 19.96 -8.61 0.97
CA ALA A 126 20.82 -9.65 1.47
C ALA A 126 22.27 -9.19 1.37
N ASN A 127 23.08 -9.56 2.36
CA ASN A 127 24.48 -9.18 2.36
C ASN A 127 25.32 -10.27 1.69
N GLY A 128 26.23 -9.87 0.80
CA GLY A 128 27.27 -10.75 0.26
C GLY A 128 26.87 -11.58 -0.96
N ASP A 129 25.76 -11.25 -1.62
CA ASP A 129 25.43 -11.73 -2.96
C ASP A 129 25.78 -10.67 -4.03
N ASP A 130 25.53 -11.00 -5.29
CA ASP A 130 25.68 -10.14 -6.46
C ASP A 130 24.36 -9.45 -6.85
N ILE A 131 23.38 -9.40 -5.93
CA ILE A 131 22.05 -8.85 -6.18
C ILE A 131 21.91 -7.50 -5.48
N GLN A 132 21.48 -6.50 -6.25
CA GLN A 132 21.18 -5.16 -5.76
C GLN A 132 19.70 -4.85 -5.89
N ILE A 133 19.12 -4.33 -4.81
CA ILE A 133 17.69 -4.02 -4.75
C ILE A 133 17.48 -2.51 -4.96
N TYR A 134 16.59 -2.16 -5.88
CA TYR A 134 16.22 -0.79 -6.21
C TYR A 134 14.71 -0.59 -6.03
N VAL A 135 14.29 0.63 -5.68
CA VAL A 135 12.88 1.02 -5.55
C VAL A 135 12.72 2.50 -5.91
N ASN A 136 11.61 2.90 -6.51
CA ASN A 136 11.34 4.31 -6.77
C ASN A 136 10.68 5.00 -5.57
N ASP A 137 11.08 6.24 -5.30
CA ASP A 137 10.32 7.14 -4.45
C ASP A 137 9.03 7.61 -5.15
N LEU A 138 8.16 8.30 -4.42
CA LEU A 138 6.91 8.85 -5.01
C LEU A 138 7.12 9.98 -6.02
N ASN A 139 8.35 10.49 -6.16
CA ASN A 139 8.73 11.49 -7.15
C ASN A 139 9.34 10.86 -8.43
N GLY A 140 9.48 9.53 -8.47
CA GLY A 140 10.08 8.78 -9.58
C GLY A 140 11.60 8.67 -9.54
N ASN A 141 12.27 9.03 -8.44
CA ASN A 141 13.69 8.81 -8.26
C ASN A 141 13.96 7.36 -7.87
N THR A 142 14.90 6.70 -8.55
CA THR A 142 15.34 5.35 -8.19
C THR A 142 16.30 5.40 -7.00
N LEU A 143 15.99 4.64 -5.96
CA LEU A 143 16.75 4.50 -4.73
C LEU A 143 17.37 3.10 -4.65
N HIS A 144 18.68 3.04 -4.38
CA HIS A 144 19.38 1.79 -4.11
C HIS A 144 19.24 1.39 -2.64
N LEU A 145 18.83 0.17 -2.35
CA LEU A 145 18.70 -0.34 -0.98
C LEU A 145 20.04 -0.90 -0.48
N TYR A 146 20.89 -0.01 0.05
CA TYR A 146 22.20 -0.37 0.61
C TYR A 146 22.12 -1.36 1.79
N ASP A 147 23.22 -2.07 2.04
CA ASP A 147 23.40 -2.97 3.17
C ASP A 147 23.04 -2.30 4.51
N GLY A 148 22.21 -2.99 5.30
CA GLY A 148 21.71 -2.51 6.58
C GLY A 148 20.59 -1.46 6.48
N TRP A 149 20.21 -1.05 5.28
CA TRP A 149 19.01 -0.25 5.04
C TRP A 149 17.82 -1.16 4.78
N LYS A 150 16.62 -0.63 4.93
CA LYS A 150 15.38 -1.40 4.79
C LYS A 150 14.25 -0.55 4.27
N ILE A 151 13.36 -1.17 3.53
CA ILE A 151 12.03 -0.64 3.28
C ILE A 151 11.14 -1.11 4.43
N ILE A 152 10.34 -0.20 4.97
CA ILE A 152 9.42 -0.43 6.09
C ILE A 152 8.01 -0.19 5.57
N CYS A 153 7.18 -1.24 5.56
CA CYS A 153 5.80 -1.16 5.11
C CYS A 153 4.86 -1.41 6.31
N PRO A 154 4.34 -0.35 6.97
CA PRO A 154 3.35 -0.48 8.02
C PRO A 154 2.00 -0.95 7.47
N MET A 155 1.30 -1.82 8.19
CA MET A 155 -0.04 -2.29 7.84
C MET A 155 -1.14 -1.28 8.18
N THR A 156 -0.80 -0.25 8.96
CA THR A 156 -1.69 0.86 9.31
C THR A 156 -1.63 2.00 8.29
N ASP A 157 -0.78 1.86 7.28
CA ASP A 157 -0.55 2.85 6.23
C ASP A 157 -0.64 2.15 4.87
N THR A 158 -1.02 2.88 3.83
CA THR A 158 -0.92 2.42 2.45
C THR A 158 0.48 2.61 1.86
N THR A 159 1.37 3.27 2.61
CA THR A 159 2.65 3.77 2.13
C THR A 159 3.82 3.02 2.76
N CYS A 160 4.78 2.60 1.93
CA CYS A 160 6.06 2.06 2.39
C CYS A 160 7.11 3.17 2.51
N TYR A 161 8.09 2.97 3.38
CA TYR A 161 9.10 3.96 3.70
C TYR A 161 10.51 3.41 3.60
N TYR A 162 11.37 4.13 2.93
CA TYR A 162 12.79 3.85 2.83
C TYR A 162 13.53 4.29 4.10
N LYS A 163 14.28 3.38 4.73
CA LYS A 163 15.12 3.57 5.94
C LYS A 163 14.35 3.89 7.24
N LYS A 164 13.41 4.84 7.22
CA LYS A 164 12.63 5.33 8.37
C LYS A 164 11.24 5.80 7.95
N VAL A 165 10.26 5.62 8.83
CA VAL A 165 8.88 6.10 8.66
C VAL A 165 8.83 7.61 8.99
N GLU A 166 9.18 8.42 8.00
CA GLU A 166 9.26 9.89 8.08
C GLU A 166 8.89 10.48 6.71
N PRO A 167 8.31 11.70 6.66
CA PRO A 167 8.02 12.36 5.39
C PRO A 167 9.26 12.55 4.51
N GLY A 168 9.11 12.32 3.21
CA GLY A 168 10.20 12.36 2.23
C GLY A 168 10.92 11.02 2.02
N ASN A 169 10.53 9.97 2.75
CA ASN A 169 11.06 8.61 2.57
C ASN A 169 10.04 7.66 1.92
N GLU A 170 8.90 8.16 1.46
CA GLU A 170 7.86 7.34 0.85
C GLU A 170 8.35 6.69 -0.45
N VAL A 171 8.05 5.40 -0.62
CA VAL A 171 8.43 4.62 -1.80
C VAL A 171 7.25 3.84 -2.37
N ASP A 172 7.28 3.66 -3.69
CA ASP A 172 6.34 2.80 -4.39
C ASP A 172 6.89 1.37 -4.43
N ILE A 173 6.34 0.51 -3.57
CA ILE A 173 6.78 -0.89 -3.45
C ILE A 173 6.57 -1.69 -4.74
N THR A 174 5.64 -1.29 -5.61
CA THR A 174 5.37 -1.99 -6.88
C THR A 174 6.54 -1.86 -7.86
N THR A 175 7.38 -0.83 -7.67
CA THR A 175 8.56 -0.53 -8.49
C THR A 175 9.82 -1.25 -8.03
N ILE A 176 9.74 -2.10 -7.01
CA ILE A 176 10.91 -2.80 -6.49
C ILE A 176 11.51 -3.75 -7.54
N GLN A 177 12.82 -3.71 -7.69
CA GLN A 177 13.56 -4.47 -8.69
C GLN A 177 14.83 -5.04 -8.06
N ALA A 178 15.14 -6.29 -8.38
CA ALA A 178 16.43 -6.90 -8.11
C ALA A 178 17.25 -6.93 -9.40
N VAL A 179 18.49 -6.48 -9.32
CA VAL A 179 19.42 -6.40 -10.44
C VAL A 179 20.68 -7.18 -10.07
N GLN A 180 21.09 -8.10 -10.94
CA GLN A 180 22.37 -8.78 -10.79
C GLN A 180 23.50 -7.88 -11.31
N GLU A 181 24.55 -7.68 -10.51
CA GLU A 181 25.71 -6.84 -10.84
C GLU A 181 27.01 -7.63 -11.04
#